data_AF-A0A835LPV1-F1
#
_entry.id   AF-A0A835LPV1-F1
#
_cell.length_a   1.000
_cell.length_b   1.000
_cell.length_c   1.000
_cell.angle_alpha   90.00
_cell.angle_beta   90.00
_cell.angle_gamma   90.00
#
_symmetry.space_group_name_H-M   'P 1'
#
loop_
_entity.id
_entity.type
_entity.pdbx_description
1 polymer ?
#
loop_
_entity_poly.entity_id
_entity_poly.type
_entity_poly.pdbx_seq_one_letter_code
_entity_poly.pdbx_strand_id
1 'polypeptide(L)'
;MRSNERYQGSSILFSRSKVKDLSFLLDKVEAVVAGWKGNMLSQAGRSVIVKAVAEAKLIYSMSSFYIPKQLSEKLDELRRDFWWK
;
A
#
# COMPACT_ATOMS: atom_id res chain seq x y z
N MET A 1 -8.54 23.31 9.65
CA MET A 1 -8.28 22.07 8.90
C MET A 1 -7.78 21.02 9.88
N ARG A 2 -8.49 19.91 10.02
CA ARG A 2 -8.05 18.78 10.85
C ARG A 2 -6.93 18.03 10.13
N SER A 3 -5.94 17.51 10.84
CA SER A 3 -4.80 16.78 10.22
C SER A 3 -5.19 15.47 9.51
N ASN A 4 -6.46 15.04 9.58
CA ASN A 4 -6.96 13.82 8.95
C ASN A 4 -7.85 14.09 7.72
N GLU A 5 -7.86 15.33 7.21
CA GLU A 5 -8.57 15.68 5.98
C GLU A 5 -7.79 15.15 4.76
N ARG A 6 -8.43 14.29 3.95
CA ARG A 6 -7.85 13.70 2.75
C ARG A 6 -8.37 14.41 1.51
N TYR A 7 -7.46 14.97 0.73
CA TYR A 7 -7.77 15.52 -0.59
C TYR A 7 -7.40 14.50 -1.66
N GLN A 8 -8.35 14.16 -2.53
CA GLN A 8 -8.17 13.17 -3.60
C GLN A 8 -7.63 11.80 -3.11
N GLY A 9 -7.98 11.43 -1.87
CA GLY A 9 -7.54 10.18 -1.23
C GLY A 9 -6.17 10.23 -0.56
N SER A 10 -5.47 11.37 -0.62
CA SER A 10 -4.17 11.62 0.00
C SER A 10 -4.29 12.63 1.14
N SER A 11 -3.62 12.38 2.27
CA SER A 11 -3.54 13.37 3.36
C SER A 11 -2.65 14.53 2.93
N ILE A 12 -3.21 15.73 2.87
CA ILE A 12 -2.45 16.97 2.56
C ILE A 12 -1.76 17.56 3.80
N LEU A 13 -2.23 17.17 4.98
CA LEU A 13 -1.68 17.58 6.27
C LEU A 13 -1.22 16.32 6.99
N PHE A 14 0.06 16.29 7.37
CA PHE A 14 0.60 15.23 8.21
C PHE A 14 0.59 15.66 9.68
N SER A 15 0.20 14.75 10.54
CA SER A 15 0.37 14.86 11.98
C SER A 15 1.84 14.62 12.37
N ARG A 16 2.15 14.65 13.67
CA ARG A 16 3.49 14.32 14.18
C ARG A 16 3.96 12.92 13.77
N SER A 17 3.04 12.00 13.45
CA SER A 17 3.36 10.63 13.05
C SER A 17 2.89 10.34 11.62
N LYS A 18 3.78 10.56 10.65
CA LYS A 18 3.56 10.20 9.23
C LYS A 18 3.20 8.72 9.03
N VAL A 19 3.66 7.84 9.93
CA VAL A 19 3.36 6.40 9.89
C VAL A 19 1.87 6.15 10.11
N LYS A 20 1.24 6.86 11.06
CA LYS A 20 -0.21 6.76 11.29
C LYS A 20 -1.01 7.36 10.15
N ASP A 21 -0.53 8.47 9.59
CA ASP A 21 -1.25 9.15 8.50
C ASP A 21 -1.20 8.38 7.18
N LEU A 22 -0.18 7.54 6.98
CA LEU A 22 0.02 6.72 5.78
C LEU A 22 -0.37 5.24 5.97
N SER A 23 -0.79 4.82 7.17
CA SER A 23 -1.15 3.42 7.44
C SER A 23 -2.29 2.93 6.56
N PHE A 24 -3.19 3.82 6.16
CA PHE A 24 -4.29 3.50 5.24
C PHE A 24 -3.83 2.96 3.89
N LEU A 25 -2.60 3.29 3.46
CA LEU A 25 -2.02 2.74 2.23
C LEU A 25 -1.69 1.27 2.39
N LEU A 26 -1.18 0.88 3.56
CA LEU A 26 -0.92 -0.51 3.91
C LEU A 26 -2.22 -1.31 3.90
N ASP A 27 -3.26 -0.79 4.59
CA ASP A 27 -4.57 -1.44 4.68
C ASP A 27 -5.20 -1.63 3.28
N LYS A 28 -5.04 -0.65 2.39
CA LYS A 28 -5.53 -0.75 1.00
C LYS A 28 -4.80 -1.83 0.20
N VAL A 29 -3.48 -1.94 0.35
CA VAL A 29 -2.69 -2.95 -0.33
C VAL A 29 -3.03 -4.34 0.20
N GLU A 30 -3.14 -4.48 1.53
CA GLU A 30 -3.54 -5.73 2.17
C GLU A 30 -4.95 -6.17 1.74
N ALA A 31 -5.92 -5.26 1.68
CA ALA A 31 -7.28 -5.57 1.23
C ALA A 31 -7.33 -6.03 -0.23
N VAL A 32 -6.55 -5.39 -1.12
CA VAL A 32 -6.41 -5.85 -2.50
C VAL A 32 -5.83 -7.25 -2.51
N VAL A 33 -4.66 -7.45 -1.91
CA VAL A 33 -3.94 -8.74 -1.87
C VAL A 33 -4.81 -9.86 -1.28
N ALA A 34 -5.53 -9.60 -0.20
CA ALA A 34 -6.42 -10.55 0.46
C ALA A 34 -7.59 -10.97 -0.44
N GLY A 35 -8.19 -10.03 -1.18
CA GLY A 35 -9.25 -10.33 -2.15
C GLY A 35 -8.78 -11.23 -3.30
N TRP A 36 -7.51 -11.12 -3.71
CA TRP A 36 -6.93 -11.95 -4.77
C TRP A 36 -6.43 -13.30 -4.30
N LYS A 37 -6.07 -13.44 -3.02
CA LYS A 37 -5.64 -14.72 -2.43
C LYS A 37 -6.72 -15.81 -2.50
N GLY A 38 -8.00 -15.42 -2.55
CA GLY A 38 -9.13 -16.33 -2.74
C GLY A 38 -9.28 -16.86 -4.18
N ASN A 39 -8.64 -16.23 -5.16
CA ASN A 39 -8.64 -16.69 -6.55
C ASN A 39 -7.40 -17.56 -6.77
N MET A 40 -7.55 -18.79 -7.28
CA MET A 40 -6.44 -19.69 -7.60
C MET A 40 -5.60 -19.11 -8.75
N LEU A 41 -4.69 -18.18 -8.42
CA LEU A 41 -3.79 -17.54 -9.36
C LEU A 41 -2.49 -18.34 -9.46
N SER A 42 -1.97 -18.49 -10.68
CA SER A 42 -0.62 -18.97 -10.90
C SER A 42 0.41 -17.99 -10.30
N GLN A 43 1.62 -18.48 -10.02
CA GLN A 43 2.71 -17.64 -9.51
C GLN A 43 2.98 -16.43 -10.40
N ALA A 44 2.94 -16.62 -11.72
CA ALA A 44 3.07 -15.53 -12.69
C ALA A 44 1.89 -14.55 -12.63
N GLY A 45 0.66 -15.03 -12.43
CA GLY A 45 -0.51 -14.18 -12.24
C GLY A 45 -0.39 -13.31 -10.97
N ARG A 46 0.17 -13.86 -9.90
CA ARG A 46 0.39 -13.14 -8.63
C ARG A 46 1.37 -11.97 -8.80
N SER A 47 2.52 -12.12 -9.49
CA SER A 47 3.44 -10.99 -9.71
C SER A 47 2.82 -9.88 -10.55
N VAL A 48 2.09 -10.26 -11.60
CA VAL A 48 1.46 -9.28 -12.50
C VAL A 48 0.45 -8.43 -11.74
N ILE A 49 -0.39 -9.04 -10.90
CA ILE A 49 -1.41 -8.31 -10.13
C ILE A 49 -0.78 -7.39 -9.09
N VAL A 50 0.24 -7.87 -8.35
CA VAL A 50 0.97 -7.03 -7.38
C VAL A 50 1.56 -5.80 -8.07
N LYS A 51 2.23 -5.99 -9.21
CA LYS A 51 2.83 -4.89 -9.96
C LYS A 51 1.77 -3.93 -10.52
N ALA A 52 0.74 -4.47 -11.17
CA ALA A 52 -0.24 -3.65 -11.86
C ALA A 52 -1.12 -2.83 -10.90
N VAL A 53 -1.52 -3.41 -9.76
CA VAL A 53 -2.56 -2.81 -8.91
C VAL A 53 -2.00 -2.25 -7.61
N ALA A 54 -1.22 -3.05 -6.87
CA ALA A 54 -0.69 -2.61 -5.59
C ALA A 54 0.43 -1.57 -5.80
N GLU A 55 1.37 -1.86 -6.70
CA GLU A 55 2.53 -0.97 -6.96
C GLU A 55 2.09 0.37 -7.57
N ALA A 56 1.13 0.37 -8.51
CA ALA A 56 0.61 1.62 -9.08
C ALA A 56 -0.02 2.57 -8.03
N LYS A 57 -0.77 2.02 -7.05
CA LYS A 57 -1.36 2.81 -5.95
C LYS A 57 -0.29 3.39 -5.01
N LEU A 58 0.79 2.66 -4.82
CA LEU A 58 1.91 3.07 -3.97
C LEU A 58 2.78 4.11 -4.66
N ILE A 59 3.07 3.93 -5.95
CA ILE A 59 3.85 4.88 -6.76
C ILE A 59 3.20 6.27 -6.74
N TYR A 60 1.87 6.35 -6.89
CA TYR A 60 1.15 7.63 -6.79
C TYR A 60 1.32 8.30 -5.42
N SER A 61 1.35 7.50 -4.35
CA SER A 61 1.52 8.02 -2.99
C SER A 61 2.97 8.42 -2.71
N MET A 62 3.94 7.67 -3.23
CA MET A 62 5.38 7.92 -3.11
C MET A 62 5.83 9.14 -3.92
N SER A 63 5.22 9.40 -5.09
CA SER A 63 5.53 10.58 -5.88
C SER A 63 5.09 11.87 -5.18
N SER A 64 4.03 11.79 -4.38
CA SER A 64 3.48 12.92 -3.64
C SER A 64 4.18 13.13 -2.29
N PHE A 65 4.66 12.05 -1.64
CA PHE A 65 5.20 12.12 -0.28
C PHE A 65 6.33 11.12 -0.01
N TYR A 66 7.28 11.54 0.82
CA TYR A 66 8.30 10.63 1.33
C TYR A 66 7.69 9.58 2.29
N ILE A 67 7.81 8.30 1.93
CA ILE A 67 7.31 7.20 2.74
C ILE A 67 8.31 6.86 3.86
N PRO A 68 7.86 6.76 5.12
CA PRO A 68 8.71 6.32 6.23
C PRO A 68 9.23 4.90 6.01
N LYS A 69 10.49 4.65 6.37
CA LYS A 69 11.15 3.34 6.23
C LYS A 69 10.36 2.17 6.85
N GLN A 70 9.74 2.41 8.01
CA GLN A 70 8.90 1.41 8.68
C GLN A 70 7.72 0.96 7.80
N LEU A 71 7.14 1.88 7.03
CA LEU A 71 5.99 1.57 6.17
C LEU A 71 6.44 0.83 4.91
N SER A 72 7.58 1.21 4.32
CA SER A 72 8.15 0.48 3.19
C SER A 72 8.55 -0.96 3.55
N GLU A 73 9.12 -1.17 4.75
CA GLU A 73 9.50 -2.51 5.21
C GLU A 73 8.28 -3.43 5.35
N LYS A 74 7.19 -2.95 5.97
CA LYS A 74 5.92 -3.70 6.06
C LYS A 74 5.31 -4.00 4.70
N LEU A 75 5.44 -3.06 3.77
CA LEU A 75 4.93 -3.24 2.42
C LEU A 75 5.70 -4.34 1.66
N ASP A 76 7.01 -4.36 1.82
CA ASP A 76 7.87 -5.43 1.28
C ASP A 76 7.57 -6.79 1.93
N GLU A 77 7.25 -6.82 3.23
CA GLU A 77 6.78 -8.03 3.91
C GLU A 77 5.49 -8.56 3.31
N LEU A 78 4.47 -7.71 3.11
CA LEU A 78 3.22 -8.10 2.46
C LEU A 78 3.44 -8.63 1.04
N ARG A 79 4.31 -7.97 0.27
CA ARG A 79 4.68 -8.42 -1.07
C ARG A 79 5.33 -9.80 -1.07
N ARG A 80 6.26 -10.04 -0.13
CA ARG A 80 6.92 -11.34 0.02
C ARG A 80 5.94 -12.42 0.46
N ASP A 81 5.04 -12.11 1.39
CA ASP A 81 4.06 -13.08 1.87
C ASP A 81 3.10 -13.52 0.77
N PHE A 82 2.60 -12.59 -0.05
CA PHE A 82 1.74 -12.93 -1.18
C PHE A 82 2.45 -13.66 -2.32
N TRP A 83 3.77 -13.47 -2.45
CA TRP A 83 4.57 -14.19 -3.43
C TRP A 83 4.85 -15.62 -2.97
N TRP A 84 5.19 -15.84 -1.70
CA TRP A 84 5.64 -17.15 -1.21
C TRP A 84 4.53 -18.04 -0.64
N LYS A 85 3.38 -17.48 -0.26
CA LYS A 85 2.14 -18.23 -0.08
C LYS A 85 1.43 -18.34 -1.42
#